data_AF-R0EG78-F1
#
_entry.id   AF-R0EG78-F1
#
_cell.length_a   1.000
_cell.length_b   1.000
_cell.length_c   1.000
_cell.angle_alpha   90.00
_cell.angle_beta   90.00
_cell.angle_gamma   90.00
#
_symmetry.space_group_name_H-M   'P 1'
#
loop_
_entity.id
_entity.type
_entity.pdbx_description
1 polymer ?
#
loop_
_entity_poly.entity_id
_entity_poly.type
_entity_poly.pdbx_seq_one_letter_code
_entity_poly.pdbx_strand_id
1 'polypeptide(L)'
;MSKPTSLDQEIAGLRDRVAALTALADSAPFSPTARRKVDHELRIVIETLEAALRRLDPIAMPRAIFDPSNPKVIGRFTALALVAQDRVPLNAVGQFYGSGVYAIYYRGPYPLYGPISGAETPIYVGQAAPSNQGAHTARDQGPRLAVRLNEHRKNIAKATSTLDVADFDARYLVVQSGWETAAEDYLIHLFKPIWNNETNLLYGLGKHGDSATTRANKRSPWDTLHPGRAWAANSAEDARPVEQIITDVTAHFARHAPYRERATLLDDFFAELRQG
;
A
#
# COMPACT_ATOMS: atom_id res chain seq x y z
N MET A 1 -34.41 -45.59 17.64
CA MET A 1 -34.01 -44.17 17.73
C MET A 1 -32.68 -44.12 18.46
N SER A 2 -31.58 -43.80 17.77
CA SER A 2 -30.26 -43.70 18.41
C SER A 2 -30.27 -42.59 19.46
N LYS A 3 -29.66 -42.82 20.63
CA LYS A 3 -29.42 -41.76 21.61
C LYS A 3 -28.65 -40.63 20.94
N PRO A 4 -29.00 -39.35 21.18
CA PRO A 4 -28.19 -38.24 20.72
C PRO A 4 -26.76 -38.41 21.27
N THR A 5 -25.76 -38.33 20.39
CA THR A 5 -24.34 -38.29 20.76
C THR A 5 -24.12 -37.16 21.77
N SER A 6 -23.39 -37.40 22.86
CA SER A 6 -23.18 -36.33 23.84
C SER A 6 -22.25 -35.26 23.28
N LEU A 7 -22.42 -34.00 23.69
CA LEU A 7 -21.53 -32.89 23.30
C LEU A 7 -20.06 -33.25 23.57
N ASP A 8 -19.78 -33.91 24.69
CA ASP A 8 -18.43 -34.34 25.06
C ASP A 8 -17.83 -35.34 24.07
N GLN A 9 -18.64 -36.24 23.50
CA GLN A 9 -18.19 -37.21 22.49
C GLN A 9 -17.85 -36.52 21.16
N GLU A 10 -18.64 -35.54 20.73
CA GLU A 10 -18.38 -34.78 19.51
C GLU A 10 -17.13 -33.88 19.66
N ILE A 11 -16.96 -33.23 20.81
CA ILE A 11 -15.77 -32.43 21.11
C ILE A 11 -14.51 -33.31 21.21
N ALA A 12 -14.61 -34.49 21.83
CA ALA A 12 -13.51 -35.45 21.86
C ALA A 12 -13.11 -35.88 20.44
N GLY A 13 -14.08 -36.20 19.58
CA GLY A 13 -13.82 -36.56 18.19
C GLY A 13 -13.12 -35.46 17.37
N LEU A 14 -13.48 -34.19 17.61
CA LEU A 14 -12.77 -33.05 17.00
C LEU A 14 -11.33 -32.94 17.48
N ARG A 15 -11.09 -33.07 18.80
CA ARG A 15 -9.73 -33.04 19.38
C ARG A 15 -8.85 -34.16 18.81
N ASP A 16 -9.39 -35.36 18.67
CA ASP A 16 -8.67 -36.50 18.12
C ASP A 16 -8.27 -36.27 16.66
N ARG A 17 -9.16 -35.68 15.85
CA ARG A 17 -8.87 -35.34 14.46
C ARG A 17 -7.79 -34.27 14.32
N VAL A 18 -7.81 -33.24 15.17
CA VAL A 18 -6.76 -32.21 15.22
C VAL A 18 -5.43 -32.83 15.63
N ALA A 19 -5.43 -33.67 16.67
CA ALA A 19 -4.22 -34.36 17.12
C ALA A 19 -3.63 -35.27 16.03
N ALA A 20 -4.47 -36.01 15.30
CA ALA A 20 -4.04 -36.85 14.18
C ALA A 20 -3.41 -36.03 13.04
N LEU A 21 -3.97 -34.85 12.74
CA LEU A 21 -3.40 -33.96 11.71
C LEU A 21 -2.03 -33.41 12.13
N THR A 22 -1.87 -33.00 13.39
CA THR A 22 -0.59 -32.52 13.92
C THR A 22 0.45 -33.64 13.92
N ALA A 23 0.10 -34.84 14.39
CA ALA A 23 1.00 -35.99 14.37
C ALA A 23 1.43 -36.37 12.94
N LEU A 24 0.54 -36.25 11.94
CA LEU A 24 0.88 -36.44 10.54
C LEU A 24 1.94 -35.42 10.08
N ALA A 25 1.76 -34.15 10.42
CA ALA A 25 2.70 -33.07 10.08
C ALA A 25 4.09 -33.28 10.71
N ASP A 26 4.13 -33.79 11.94
CA ASP A 26 5.37 -34.06 12.68
C ASP A 26 6.10 -35.30 12.15
N SER A 27 5.35 -36.34 11.77
CA SER A 27 5.92 -37.60 11.25
C SER A 27 6.51 -37.48 9.83
N ALA A 28 5.97 -36.56 9.02
CA ALA A 28 6.44 -36.29 7.67
C ALA A 28 6.15 -34.83 7.28
N PRO A 29 7.17 -33.95 7.27
CA PRO A 29 6.97 -32.55 6.93
C PRO A 29 6.38 -32.40 5.53
N PHE A 30 5.26 -31.70 5.42
CA PHE A 30 4.60 -31.43 4.15
C PHE A 30 5.52 -30.66 3.18
N SER A 31 5.43 -30.99 1.88
CA SER A 31 6.04 -30.17 0.82
C SER A 31 5.46 -28.74 0.83
N PRO A 32 6.16 -27.73 0.28
CA PRO A 32 5.66 -26.34 0.27
C PRO A 32 4.26 -26.20 -0.35
N THR A 33 3.97 -26.93 -1.42
CA THR A 33 2.66 -26.94 -2.09
C THR A 33 1.59 -27.59 -1.20
N ALA A 34 1.91 -28.72 -0.57
CA ALA A 34 0.99 -29.39 0.35
C ALA A 34 0.70 -28.53 1.59
N ARG A 35 1.70 -27.81 2.13
CA ARG A 35 1.50 -26.85 3.23
C ARG A 35 0.50 -25.75 2.89
N ARG A 36 0.64 -25.13 1.72
CA ARG A 36 -0.30 -24.07 1.27
C ARG A 36 -1.73 -24.61 1.17
N LYS A 37 -1.89 -25.82 0.64
CA LYS A 37 -3.21 -26.47 0.56
C LYS A 37 -3.78 -26.75 1.95
N VAL A 38 -2.98 -27.32 2.85
CA VAL A 38 -3.40 -27.60 4.23
C VAL A 38 -3.76 -26.32 4.98
N ASP A 39 -2.96 -25.24 4.87
CA ASP A 39 -3.28 -23.93 5.46
C ASP A 39 -4.63 -23.39 4.94
N HIS A 40 -4.86 -23.43 3.63
CA HIS A 40 -6.12 -22.99 3.03
C HIS A 40 -7.33 -23.76 3.57
N GLU A 41 -7.27 -25.10 3.56
CA GLU A 41 -8.38 -25.95 4.05
C GLU A 41 -8.62 -25.77 5.55
N LEU A 42 -7.56 -25.62 6.35
CA LEU A 42 -7.68 -25.38 7.79
C LEU A 42 -8.35 -24.04 8.09
N ARG A 43 -8.07 -23.00 7.32
CA ARG A 43 -8.75 -21.70 7.46
C ARG A 43 -10.26 -21.83 7.19
N ILE A 44 -10.66 -22.58 6.16
CA ILE A 44 -12.07 -22.86 5.87
C ILE A 44 -12.73 -23.60 7.05
N VAL A 45 -12.04 -24.58 7.64
CA VAL A 45 -12.55 -25.31 8.83
C VAL A 45 -12.69 -24.37 10.03
N ILE A 46 -11.71 -23.49 10.28
CA ILE A 46 -11.78 -22.49 11.35
C ILE A 46 -12.99 -21.57 11.15
N GLU A 47 -13.18 -21.01 9.95
CA GLU A 47 -14.33 -20.16 9.64
C GLU A 47 -15.67 -20.89 9.88
N THR A 48 -15.73 -22.18 9.53
CA THR A 48 -16.91 -23.02 9.74
C THR A 48 -17.16 -23.28 11.22
N LEU A 49 -16.10 -23.56 12.01
CA LEU A 49 -16.19 -23.77 13.45
C LEU A 49 -16.60 -22.49 14.18
N GLU A 50 -16.06 -21.35 13.80
CA GLU A 50 -16.46 -20.04 14.34
C GLU A 50 -17.93 -19.74 14.01
N ALA A 51 -18.40 -20.06 12.80
CA ALA A 51 -19.80 -19.92 12.44
C ALA A 51 -20.71 -20.86 13.26
N ALA A 52 -20.27 -22.09 13.51
CA ALA A 52 -20.99 -23.02 14.39
C ALA A 52 -21.02 -22.52 15.84
N LEU A 53 -19.90 -22.00 16.35
CA LEU A 53 -19.82 -21.41 17.69
C LEU A 53 -20.80 -20.23 17.84
N ARG A 54 -20.86 -19.33 16.85
CA ARG A 54 -21.84 -18.22 16.82
C ARG A 54 -23.31 -18.69 16.84
N ARG A 55 -23.59 -19.91 16.34
CA ARG A 55 -24.96 -20.49 16.39
C ARG A 55 -25.27 -21.15 17.72
N LEU A 56 -24.26 -21.63 18.43
CA LEU A 56 -24.38 -22.29 19.72
C LEU A 56 -24.35 -21.28 20.89
N ASP A 57 -23.79 -20.09 20.66
CA ASP A 57 -23.82 -18.99 21.62
C ASP A 57 -25.20 -18.30 21.60
N PRO A 58 -25.97 -18.34 22.71
CA PRO A 58 -27.26 -17.66 22.79
C PRO A 58 -27.12 -16.12 22.85
N ILE A 59 -25.91 -15.61 23.05
CA ILE A 59 -25.60 -14.18 23.09
C ILE A 59 -25.07 -13.78 21.71
N ALA A 60 -25.81 -12.90 21.03
CA ALA A 60 -25.39 -12.42 19.72
C ALA A 60 -24.11 -11.58 19.83
N MET A 61 -23.15 -11.87 18.95
CA MET A 61 -22.00 -10.99 18.74
C MET A 61 -22.49 -9.60 18.28
N PRO A 62 -21.79 -8.52 18.66
CA PRO A 62 -22.14 -7.18 18.19
C PRO A 62 -22.03 -7.12 16.67
N ARG A 63 -22.88 -6.28 16.05
CA ARG A 63 -22.91 -6.12 14.58
C ARG A 63 -21.62 -5.51 14.00
N ALA A 64 -20.82 -4.86 14.84
CA ALA A 64 -19.53 -4.27 14.48
C ALA A 64 -18.59 -4.35 15.69
N ILE A 65 -17.32 -4.65 15.44
CA ILE A 65 -16.25 -4.66 16.44
C ILE A 65 -15.19 -3.67 15.96
N PHE A 66 -14.91 -2.67 16.79
CA PHE A 66 -13.84 -1.72 16.51
C PHE A 66 -12.63 -2.07 17.37
N ASP A 67 -11.57 -2.58 16.73
CA ASP A 67 -10.28 -2.83 17.38
C ASP A 67 -9.28 -1.71 17.07
N PRO A 68 -9.11 -0.73 17.99
CA PRO A 68 -8.15 0.36 17.79
C PRO A 68 -6.70 -0.12 17.81
N SER A 69 -6.41 -1.34 18.27
CA SER A 69 -5.05 -1.87 18.27
C SER A 69 -4.66 -2.49 16.93
N ASN A 70 -5.63 -2.73 16.04
CA ASN A 70 -5.39 -3.29 14.72
C ASN A 70 -4.61 -2.29 13.84
N PRO A 71 -3.38 -2.61 13.38
CA PRO A 71 -2.57 -1.69 12.59
C PRO A 71 -3.23 -1.24 11.29
N LYS A 72 -4.10 -2.07 10.69
CA LYS A 72 -4.86 -1.70 9.48
C LYS A 72 -5.86 -0.58 9.75
N VAL A 73 -6.51 -0.63 10.91
CA VAL A 73 -7.47 0.40 11.33
C VAL A 73 -6.73 1.73 11.51
N ILE A 74 -5.62 1.73 12.24
CA ILE A 74 -4.83 2.96 12.45
C ILE A 74 -4.22 3.47 11.14
N GLY A 75 -3.70 2.59 10.28
CA GLY A 75 -3.20 2.97 8.96
C GLY A 75 -4.26 3.68 8.12
N ARG A 76 -5.50 3.20 8.17
CA ARG A 76 -6.64 3.81 7.48
C ARG A 76 -7.02 5.19 8.03
N PHE A 77 -7.08 5.37 9.35
CA PHE A 77 -7.34 6.70 9.92
C PHE A 77 -6.19 7.68 9.64
N THR A 78 -4.96 7.20 9.62
CA THR A 78 -3.79 7.98 9.25
C THR A 78 -3.86 8.42 7.78
N ALA A 79 -4.28 7.54 6.89
CA ALA A 79 -4.52 7.86 5.48
C ALA A 79 -5.64 8.89 5.30
N LEU A 80 -6.74 8.75 6.03
CA LEU A 80 -7.84 9.73 6.04
C LEU A 80 -7.34 11.11 6.53
N ALA A 81 -6.54 11.14 7.60
CA ALA A 81 -5.95 12.35 8.13
C ALA A 81 -4.98 13.01 7.13
N LEU A 82 -4.22 12.23 6.35
CA LEU A 82 -3.40 12.73 5.26
C LEU A 82 -4.27 13.39 4.18
N VAL A 83 -5.33 12.71 3.71
CA VAL A 83 -6.27 13.22 2.69
C VAL A 83 -6.92 14.54 3.12
N ALA A 84 -7.20 14.69 4.42
CA ALA A 84 -7.76 15.91 4.99
C ALA A 84 -6.80 17.11 4.93
N GLN A 85 -5.49 16.91 4.82
CA GLN A 85 -4.53 18.00 4.70
C GLN A 85 -4.72 18.75 3.37
N ASP A 86 -4.41 20.05 3.39
CA ASP A 86 -4.35 20.84 2.17
C ASP A 86 -3.15 20.43 1.32
N ARG A 87 -3.30 20.58 0.01
CA ARG A 87 -2.19 20.38 -0.91
C ARG A 87 -1.25 21.58 -0.83
N VAL A 88 0.04 21.32 -0.82
CA VAL A 88 1.07 22.34 -0.98
C VAL A 88 1.85 22.10 -2.27
N PRO A 89 2.25 23.14 -3.02
CA PRO A 89 3.08 22.96 -4.19
C PRO A 89 4.37 22.20 -3.87
N LEU A 90 4.73 21.20 -4.68
CA LEU A 90 5.90 20.37 -4.41
C LEU A 90 7.21 21.18 -4.46
N ASN A 91 7.24 22.25 -5.26
CA ASN A 91 8.36 23.19 -5.33
C ASN A 91 8.48 24.11 -4.10
N ALA A 92 7.44 24.23 -3.28
CA ALA A 92 7.39 25.06 -2.08
C ALA A 92 7.71 24.28 -0.80
N VAL A 93 7.95 22.96 -0.89
CA VAL A 93 8.25 22.13 0.28
C VAL A 93 9.60 22.51 0.89
N GLY A 94 9.53 23.21 2.02
CA GLY A 94 10.68 23.61 2.82
C GLY A 94 11.26 22.50 3.70
N GLN A 95 12.15 22.87 4.61
CA GLN A 95 12.69 21.98 5.64
C GLN A 95 11.77 21.96 6.86
N PHE A 96 11.48 20.78 7.38
CA PHE A 96 10.73 20.57 8.62
C PHE A 96 11.13 19.26 9.27
N TYR A 97 10.89 19.15 10.57
CA TYR A 97 11.11 17.93 11.35
C TYR A 97 9.94 16.96 11.21
N GLY A 98 10.22 15.66 11.20
CA GLY A 98 9.25 14.59 11.25
C GLY A 98 9.46 13.48 10.23
N SER A 99 9.06 12.27 10.63
CA SER A 99 8.86 11.11 9.77
C SER A 99 7.37 10.85 9.56
N GLY A 100 7.03 10.16 8.48
CA GLY A 100 5.64 9.76 8.27
C GLY A 100 5.32 9.42 6.83
N VAL A 101 4.13 9.83 6.38
CA VAL A 101 3.56 9.47 5.07
C VAL A 101 3.32 10.72 4.21
N TYR A 102 3.42 10.55 2.90
CA TYR A 102 3.17 11.61 1.92
C TYR A 102 2.53 11.06 0.64
N ALA A 103 1.87 11.94 -0.09
CA ALA A 103 1.28 11.67 -1.40
C ALA A 103 1.59 12.84 -2.34
N ILE A 104 1.97 12.53 -3.58
CA ILE A 104 2.27 13.50 -4.65
C ILE A 104 1.10 13.48 -5.63
N TYR A 105 0.65 14.65 -6.05
CA TYR A 105 -0.48 14.87 -6.94
C TYR A 105 -0.02 15.57 -8.21
N TYR A 106 -0.67 15.27 -9.33
CA TYR A 106 -0.39 15.90 -10.62
C TYR A 106 -1.52 16.86 -11.00
N ARG A 107 -1.16 18.00 -11.59
CA ARG A 107 -2.11 19.01 -12.11
C ARG A 107 -1.65 19.63 -13.43
N GLY A 108 -0.72 18.98 -14.12
CA GLY A 108 -0.18 19.45 -15.38
C GLY A 108 -0.87 18.89 -16.63
N PRO A 109 -0.35 19.21 -17.82
CA PRO A 109 -0.98 18.90 -19.09
C PRO A 109 -0.46 17.63 -19.79
N TYR A 110 0.45 16.86 -19.19
CA TYR A 110 1.04 15.68 -19.83
C TYR A 110 -0.05 14.68 -20.25
N PRO A 111 -0.22 14.36 -21.55
CA PRO A 111 -1.43 13.70 -22.04
C PRO A 111 -1.78 12.39 -21.35
N LEU A 112 -0.79 11.54 -21.05
CA LEU A 112 -1.02 10.25 -20.40
C LEU A 112 -1.58 10.42 -18.97
N TYR A 113 -1.34 11.56 -18.32
CA TYR A 113 -1.77 11.84 -16.95
C TYR A 113 -3.05 12.69 -16.87
N GLY A 114 -3.69 13.00 -18.00
CA GLY A 114 -4.95 13.73 -18.05
C GLY A 114 -6.04 13.19 -17.08
N PRO A 115 -6.22 11.87 -16.92
CA PRO A 115 -7.21 11.33 -15.98
C PRO A 115 -6.98 11.69 -14.51
N ILE A 116 -5.73 11.92 -14.08
CA ILE A 116 -5.40 12.28 -12.68
C ILE A 116 -5.06 13.76 -12.50
N SER A 117 -4.94 14.52 -13.58
CA SER A 117 -4.66 15.96 -13.51
C SER A 117 -5.77 16.69 -12.73
N GLY A 118 -5.41 17.33 -11.63
CA GLY A 118 -6.32 18.03 -10.73
C GLY A 118 -7.22 17.12 -9.88
N ALA A 119 -7.05 15.79 -9.96
CA ALA A 119 -7.84 14.81 -9.19
C ALA A 119 -7.30 14.64 -7.76
N GLU A 120 -8.11 14.06 -6.87
CA GLU A 120 -7.78 13.59 -5.52
C GLU A 120 -7.02 12.25 -5.49
N THR A 121 -6.79 11.64 -6.66
CA THR A 121 -5.91 10.47 -6.79
C THR A 121 -4.45 10.92 -6.91
N PRO A 122 -3.56 10.53 -5.97
CA PRO A 122 -2.14 10.81 -6.09
C PRO A 122 -1.50 9.99 -7.22
N ILE A 123 -0.47 10.55 -7.84
CA ILE A 123 0.35 9.86 -8.82
C ILE A 123 1.38 8.93 -8.14
N TYR A 124 1.77 9.28 -6.90
CA TYR A 124 2.71 8.54 -6.07
C TYR A 124 2.39 8.69 -4.59
N VAL A 125 2.54 7.63 -3.82
CA VAL A 125 2.46 7.60 -2.36
C VAL A 125 3.76 7.05 -1.83
N GLY A 126 4.23 7.60 -0.71
CA GLY A 126 5.39 7.04 -0.03
C GLY A 126 5.42 7.33 1.45
N GLN A 127 6.34 6.67 2.15
CA GLN A 127 6.71 6.99 3.53
C GLN A 127 8.18 7.40 3.68
N ALA A 128 8.48 7.99 4.84
CA ALA A 128 9.84 8.25 5.29
C ALA A 128 9.97 7.98 6.80
N ALA A 129 10.45 6.79 7.17
CA ALA A 129 10.69 6.35 8.53
C ALA A 129 11.87 7.09 9.19
N PRO A 130 11.88 7.25 10.53
CA PRO A 130 13.01 7.81 11.27
C PRO A 130 14.22 6.87 11.24
N SER A 131 15.42 7.41 11.49
CA SER A 131 16.62 6.58 11.65
C SER A 131 16.60 5.74 12.94
N ASN A 132 15.86 6.20 13.95
CA ASN A 132 15.63 5.50 15.21
C ASN A 132 14.12 5.28 15.39
N GLN A 133 13.68 4.02 15.48
CA GLN A 133 12.26 3.70 15.68
C GLN A 133 11.71 4.15 17.04
N GLY A 134 12.56 4.34 18.05
CA GLY A 134 12.18 4.91 19.35
C GLY A 134 11.99 6.43 19.35
N ALA A 135 12.13 7.10 18.21
CA ALA A 135 11.89 8.54 18.11
C ALA A 135 10.39 8.85 18.24
N HIS A 136 9.99 9.52 19.31
CA HIS A 136 8.57 9.80 19.59
C HIS A 136 8.15 11.24 19.29
N THR A 137 9.10 12.16 19.14
CA THR A 137 8.81 13.54 18.72
C THR A 137 9.28 13.79 17.29
N ALA A 138 8.64 14.74 16.60
CA ALA A 138 9.06 15.14 15.25
C ALA A 138 10.55 15.53 15.20
N ARG A 139 11.06 16.18 16.25
CA ARG A 139 12.48 16.56 16.36
C ARG A 139 13.40 15.35 16.40
N ASP A 140 13.07 14.35 17.23
CA ASP A 140 13.87 13.12 17.35
C ASP A 140 13.85 12.29 16.07
N GLN A 141 12.75 12.37 15.30
CA GLN A 141 12.62 11.70 14.01
C GLN A 141 13.54 12.31 12.95
N GLY A 142 13.91 13.59 13.10
CA GLY A 142 14.69 14.34 12.11
C GLY A 142 13.87 14.71 10.86
N PRO A 143 14.47 15.37 9.85
CA PRO A 143 13.75 15.95 8.72
C PRO A 143 13.42 14.94 7.59
N ARG A 144 12.92 13.75 7.94
CA ARG A 144 12.83 12.59 7.02
C ARG A 144 11.89 12.84 5.85
N LEU A 145 10.68 13.34 6.12
CA LEU A 145 9.71 13.67 5.08
C LEU A 145 10.22 14.78 4.16
N ALA A 146 10.75 15.86 4.74
CA ALA A 146 11.28 17.00 3.98
C ALA A 146 12.42 16.58 3.04
N VAL A 147 13.33 15.72 3.51
CA VAL A 147 14.41 15.13 2.68
C VAL A 147 13.82 14.31 1.54
N ARG A 148 12.90 13.39 1.85
CA ARG A 148 12.34 12.47 0.86
C ARG A 148 11.54 13.17 -0.24
N LEU A 149 10.69 14.13 0.13
CA LEU A 149 9.94 14.95 -0.83
C LEU A 149 10.87 15.78 -1.72
N ASN A 150 11.96 16.32 -1.16
CA ASN A 150 12.94 17.07 -1.94
C ASN A 150 13.75 16.18 -2.90
N GLU A 151 13.99 14.92 -2.56
CA GLU A 151 14.58 13.95 -3.49
C GLU A 151 13.66 13.70 -4.68
N HIS A 152 12.38 13.45 -4.44
CA HIS A 152 11.38 13.29 -5.51
C HIS A 152 11.27 14.52 -6.38
N ARG A 153 11.19 15.71 -5.77
CA ARG A 153 11.20 17.00 -6.47
C ARG A 153 12.40 17.11 -7.42
N LYS A 154 13.61 16.78 -6.94
CA LYS A 154 14.84 16.80 -7.76
C LYS A 154 14.84 15.75 -8.87
N ASN A 155 14.20 14.60 -8.67
CA ASN A 155 14.10 13.57 -9.71
C ASN A 155 13.09 13.96 -10.80
N ILE A 156 11.92 14.49 -10.41
CA ILE A 156 10.92 15.02 -11.35
C ILE A 156 11.51 16.18 -12.16
N ALA A 157 12.27 17.09 -11.52
CA ALA A 157 12.92 18.22 -12.19
C ALA A 157 13.89 17.83 -13.31
N LYS A 158 14.38 16.58 -13.32
CA LYS A 158 15.29 16.09 -14.37
C LYS A 158 14.54 15.69 -15.64
N ALA A 159 13.26 15.36 -15.56
CA ALA A 159 12.43 14.89 -16.67
C ALA A 159 11.86 16.03 -17.53
N THR A 160 12.71 16.98 -17.93
CA THR A 160 12.30 18.27 -18.50
C THR A 160 11.55 18.18 -19.83
N SER A 161 11.65 17.06 -20.54
CA SER A 161 10.92 16.82 -21.79
C SER A 161 9.46 16.42 -21.60
N THR A 162 9.08 16.02 -20.38
CA THR A 162 7.75 15.43 -20.12
C THR A 162 7.06 16.01 -18.90
N LEU A 163 7.80 16.52 -17.90
CA LEU A 163 7.26 16.98 -16.63
C LEU A 163 7.82 18.35 -16.24
N ASP A 164 6.98 19.18 -15.61
CA ASP A 164 7.38 20.36 -14.86
C ASP A 164 7.07 20.15 -13.37
N VAL A 165 8.01 20.45 -12.47
CA VAL A 165 7.79 20.35 -11.02
C VAL A 165 6.66 21.28 -10.56
N ALA A 166 6.45 22.40 -11.26
CA ALA A 166 5.36 23.32 -10.97
C ALA A 166 3.97 22.69 -11.17
N ASP A 167 3.87 21.54 -11.84
CA ASP A 167 2.64 20.78 -12.05
C ASP A 167 2.35 19.76 -10.94
N PHE A 168 3.12 19.77 -9.85
CA PHE A 168 2.96 18.82 -8.76
C PHE A 168 2.68 19.51 -7.44
N ASP A 169 1.77 18.90 -6.68
CA ASP A 169 1.52 19.24 -5.29
C ASP A 169 1.81 18.02 -4.41
N ALA A 170 1.89 18.23 -3.10
CA ALA A 170 2.04 17.17 -2.11
C ALA A 170 1.09 17.37 -0.93
N ARG A 171 0.65 16.26 -0.35
CA ARG A 171 0.20 16.18 1.04
C ARG A 171 1.24 15.40 1.82
N TYR A 172 1.47 15.77 3.06
CA TYR A 172 2.33 15.02 3.97
C TYR A 172 1.81 15.13 5.39
N LEU A 173 2.04 14.08 6.18
CA LEU A 173 1.62 14.00 7.56
C LEU A 173 2.74 13.37 8.39
N VAL A 174 3.22 14.12 9.39
CA VAL A 174 4.11 13.58 10.40
C VAL A 174 3.31 12.66 11.31
N VAL A 175 3.77 11.43 11.49
CA VAL A 175 3.10 10.44 12.33
C VAL A 175 4.07 9.86 13.34
N GLN A 176 3.54 9.26 14.40
CA GLN A 176 4.36 8.53 15.35
C GLN A 176 5.02 7.33 14.63
N SER A 177 6.27 7.07 15.01
CA SER A 177 7.09 6.01 14.43
C SER A 177 6.41 4.64 14.55
N GLY A 178 6.40 3.90 13.45
CA GLY A 178 5.77 2.58 13.34
C GLY A 178 4.40 2.58 12.66
N TRP A 179 3.81 3.75 12.42
CA TRP A 179 2.50 3.86 11.76
C TRP A 179 2.57 4.23 10.27
N GLU A 180 3.73 4.70 9.81
CA GLU A 180 3.92 5.20 8.45
C GLU A 180 3.71 4.11 7.38
N THR A 181 4.15 2.87 7.64
CA THR A 181 4.00 1.75 6.71
C THR A 181 2.54 1.36 6.51
N ALA A 182 1.78 1.22 7.60
CA ALA A 182 0.37 0.85 7.50
C ALA A 182 -0.46 1.91 6.77
N ALA A 183 -0.10 3.19 6.91
CA ALA A 183 -0.73 4.28 6.19
C ALA A 183 -0.37 4.27 4.70
N GLU A 184 0.91 4.10 4.36
CA GLU A 184 1.38 3.95 2.97
C GLU A 184 0.68 2.78 2.27
N ASP A 185 0.68 1.59 2.89
CA ASP A 185 0.06 0.39 2.35
C ASP A 185 -1.42 0.61 2.04
N TYR A 186 -2.15 1.24 2.97
CA TYR A 186 -3.57 1.54 2.77
C TYR A 186 -3.79 2.56 1.65
N LEU A 187 -3.01 3.64 1.60
CA LEU A 187 -3.11 4.65 0.53
C LEU A 187 -2.79 4.07 -0.85
N ILE A 188 -1.76 3.23 -0.96
CA ILE A 188 -1.43 2.53 -2.20
C ILE A 188 -2.57 1.57 -2.57
N HIS A 189 -3.14 0.86 -1.59
CA HIS A 189 -4.26 -0.02 -1.82
C HIS A 189 -5.49 0.74 -2.36
N LEU A 190 -5.82 1.88 -1.76
CA LEU A 190 -6.99 2.69 -2.09
C LEU A 190 -6.86 3.39 -3.45
N PHE A 191 -5.72 4.04 -3.70
CA PHE A 191 -5.57 4.91 -4.86
C PHE A 191 -4.94 4.23 -6.08
N LYS A 192 -4.26 3.09 -5.89
CA LYS A 192 -3.45 2.42 -6.92
C LYS A 192 -2.56 3.39 -7.73
N PRO A 193 -1.74 4.22 -7.07
CA PRO A 193 -0.93 5.25 -7.74
C PRO A 193 0.01 4.68 -8.80
N ILE A 194 -0.02 5.23 -10.01
CA ILE A 194 0.66 4.66 -11.18
C ILE A 194 2.20 4.63 -11.06
N TRP A 195 2.82 5.49 -10.23
CA TRP A 195 4.27 5.50 -10.03
C TRP A 195 4.77 4.57 -8.92
N ASN A 196 3.87 3.95 -8.17
CA ASN A 196 4.21 3.00 -7.11
C ASN A 196 4.57 1.62 -7.68
N ASN A 197 5.50 0.93 -7.02
CA ASN A 197 5.98 -0.37 -7.48
C ASN A 197 4.86 -1.42 -7.47
N GLU A 198 3.93 -1.28 -6.54
CA GLU A 198 2.81 -2.19 -6.27
C GLU A 198 1.81 -2.24 -7.43
N THR A 199 1.75 -1.22 -8.28
CA THR A 199 0.92 -1.22 -9.49
C THR A 199 1.61 -1.90 -10.67
N ASN A 200 2.94 -2.02 -10.63
CA ASN A 200 3.77 -2.56 -11.72
C ASN A 200 3.55 -1.85 -13.07
N LEU A 201 3.29 -0.53 -13.04
CA LEU A 201 3.07 0.30 -14.23
C LEU A 201 4.27 1.19 -14.54
N LEU A 202 4.46 2.24 -13.73
CA LEU A 202 5.49 3.27 -13.90
C LEU A 202 6.41 3.34 -12.69
N TYR A 203 6.92 2.18 -12.27
CA TYR A 203 7.87 2.09 -11.17
C TYR A 203 9.22 2.72 -11.52
N GLY A 204 9.93 3.22 -10.51
CA GLY A 204 11.31 3.67 -10.65
C GLY A 204 11.62 5.07 -10.13
N LEU A 205 10.62 5.92 -9.85
CA LEU A 205 10.86 7.25 -9.27
C LEU A 205 11.67 7.17 -7.96
N GLY A 206 11.27 6.25 -7.06
CA GLY A 206 11.89 6.07 -5.74
C GLY A 206 13.26 5.38 -5.73
N LYS A 207 13.79 4.96 -6.89
CA LYS A 207 15.13 4.38 -6.99
C LYS A 207 16.19 5.46 -6.77
N HIS A 208 17.14 5.15 -5.90
CA HIS A 208 18.38 5.92 -5.80
C HIS A 208 19.37 5.43 -6.86
N GLY A 209 20.22 6.34 -7.35
CA GLY A 209 21.28 5.95 -8.27
C GLY A 209 22.19 4.97 -7.56
N ASP A 210 22.09 3.71 -7.94
CA ASP A 210 22.93 2.65 -7.40
C ASP A 210 24.40 2.92 -7.75
N SER A 211 25.31 2.53 -6.86
CA SER A 211 26.75 2.52 -7.11
C SER A 211 27.09 1.77 -8.40
N ALA A 212 28.24 2.07 -9.00
CA ALA A 212 28.69 1.66 -10.34
C ALA A 212 28.63 0.15 -10.72
N THR A 213 28.23 -0.73 -9.81
CA THR A 213 28.07 -2.18 -9.99
C THR A 213 26.70 -2.64 -10.52
N THR A 214 25.67 -1.80 -10.56
CA THR A 214 24.31 -2.17 -11.02
C THR A 214 24.04 -1.89 -12.50
N ARG A 215 25.09 -1.68 -13.30
CA ARG A 215 25.05 -1.39 -14.75
C ARG A 215 24.34 -2.46 -15.61
N ALA A 216 23.91 -3.57 -15.02
CA ALA A 216 23.14 -4.62 -15.69
C ALA A 216 21.61 -4.47 -15.56
N ASN A 217 21.11 -3.52 -14.76
CA ASN A 217 19.67 -3.34 -14.59
C ASN A 217 19.04 -2.59 -15.77
N LYS A 218 17.91 -3.13 -16.28
CA LYS A 218 17.08 -2.46 -17.28
C LYS A 218 16.60 -1.10 -16.77
N ARG A 219 16.49 -0.12 -17.67
CA ARG A 219 15.90 1.20 -17.41
C ARG A 219 14.47 1.01 -16.90
N SER A 220 14.12 1.70 -15.81
CA SER A 220 12.79 1.56 -15.23
C SER A 220 11.71 2.14 -16.15
N PRO A 221 10.46 1.67 -16.12
CA PRO A 221 9.39 2.25 -16.93
C PRO A 221 9.20 3.75 -16.70
N TRP A 222 9.41 4.24 -15.47
CA TRP A 222 9.41 5.67 -15.18
C TRP A 222 10.51 6.40 -15.95
N ASP A 223 11.75 5.88 -15.95
CA ASP A 223 12.87 6.48 -16.68
C ASP A 223 12.76 6.36 -18.20
N THR A 224 12.11 5.30 -18.69
CA THR A 224 11.83 5.11 -20.12
C THR A 224 10.82 6.16 -20.61
N LEU A 225 9.78 6.44 -19.82
CA LEU A 225 8.78 7.45 -20.15
C LEU A 225 9.27 8.89 -19.88
N HIS A 226 10.09 9.08 -18.85
CA HIS A 226 10.57 10.37 -18.35
C HIS A 226 12.10 10.45 -18.34
N PRO A 227 12.73 10.58 -19.53
CA PRO A 227 14.17 10.63 -19.62
C PRO A 227 14.75 11.90 -18.98
N GLY A 228 15.95 11.79 -18.41
CA GLY A 228 16.69 12.93 -17.86
C GLY A 228 17.60 12.62 -16.66
N ARG A 229 17.38 11.49 -15.98
CA ARG A 229 18.31 11.03 -14.93
C ARG A 229 19.56 10.41 -15.56
N ALA A 230 20.71 11.05 -15.37
CA ALA A 230 21.98 10.65 -15.99
C ALA A 230 22.36 9.16 -15.78
N TRP A 231 22.06 8.59 -14.61
CA TRP A 231 22.36 7.18 -14.34
C TRP A 231 21.47 6.22 -15.13
N ALA A 232 20.23 6.60 -15.43
CA ALA A 232 19.29 5.79 -16.22
C ALA A 232 19.58 5.85 -17.73
N ALA A 233 20.25 6.91 -18.20
CA ALA A 233 20.74 7.01 -19.57
C ALA A 233 21.80 5.95 -19.90
N ASN A 234 22.53 5.45 -18.88
CA ASN A 234 23.56 4.43 -19.03
C ASN A 234 23.00 2.99 -19.13
N SER A 235 21.70 2.79 -18.89
CA SER A 235 21.07 1.47 -19.07
C SER A 235 20.91 1.17 -20.56
N ALA A 236 21.34 -0.02 -20.98
CA ALA A 236 21.32 -0.45 -22.38
C ALA A 236 19.94 -0.89 -22.89
N GLU A 237 19.05 -1.33 -22.00
CA GLU A 237 17.73 -1.87 -22.35
C GLU A 237 16.64 -1.28 -21.45
N ASP A 238 15.46 -1.03 -22.01
CA ASP A 238 14.26 -0.63 -21.28
C ASP A 238 13.53 -1.84 -20.68
N ALA A 239 13.02 -1.71 -19.46
CA ALA A 239 12.22 -2.78 -18.85
C ALA A 239 10.86 -2.95 -19.53
N ARG A 240 10.34 -1.89 -20.15
CA ARG A 240 9.08 -1.87 -20.88
C ARG A 240 9.12 -0.78 -21.95
N PRO A 241 8.70 -1.06 -23.21
CA PRO A 241 8.64 -0.04 -24.25
C PRO A 241 7.54 1.00 -23.96
N VAL A 242 7.68 2.20 -24.51
CA VAL A 242 6.78 3.34 -24.27
C VAL A 242 5.34 3.02 -24.66
N GLU A 243 5.13 2.31 -25.76
CA GLU A 243 3.80 1.95 -26.27
C GLU A 243 3.05 1.02 -25.30
N GLN A 244 3.78 0.08 -24.69
CA GLN A 244 3.21 -0.82 -23.68
C GLN A 244 2.90 -0.05 -22.39
N ILE A 245 3.77 0.87 -21.97
CA ILE A 245 3.53 1.76 -20.83
C ILE A 245 2.22 2.55 -21.02
N ILE A 246 2.06 3.17 -22.19
CA ILE A 246 0.85 3.96 -22.52
C ILE A 246 -0.40 3.08 -22.47
N THR A 247 -0.33 1.88 -23.06
CA THR A 247 -1.42 0.91 -23.08
C THR A 247 -1.82 0.49 -21.66
N ASP A 248 -0.85 0.11 -20.83
CA ASP A 248 -1.10 -0.38 -19.47
C ASP A 248 -1.66 0.72 -18.56
N VAL A 249 -1.12 1.95 -18.64
CA VAL A 249 -1.59 3.10 -17.84
C VAL A 249 -3.00 3.51 -18.27
N THR A 250 -3.29 3.49 -19.56
CA THR A 250 -4.64 3.77 -20.07
C THR A 250 -5.65 2.74 -19.56
N ALA A 251 -5.31 1.44 -19.65
CA ALA A 251 -6.14 0.36 -19.12
C ALA A 251 -6.31 0.47 -17.60
N HIS A 252 -5.28 0.91 -16.89
CA HIS A 252 -5.34 1.14 -15.46
C HIS A 252 -6.38 2.20 -15.09
N PHE A 253 -6.38 3.36 -15.75
CA PHE A 253 -7.37 4.41 -15.47
C PHE A 253 -8.80 4.01 -15.85
N ALA A 254 -8.98 3.15 -16.85
CA ALA A 254 -10.28 2.59 -17.17
C ALA A 254 -10.80 1.63 -16.07
N ARG A 255 -9.90 0.87 -15.43
CA ARG A 255 -10.24 -0.08 -14.37
C ARG A 255 -10.37 0.57 -12.99
N HIS A 256 -9.58 1.61 -12.74
CA HIS A 256 -9.47 2.31 -11.46
C HIS A 256 -9.65 3.80 -11.73
N ALA A 257 -10.91 4.23 -11.76
CA ALA A 257 -11.26 5.62 -12.03
C ALA A 257 -10.67 6.54 -10.94
N PRO A 258 -9.97 7.63 -11.31
CA PRO A 258 -9.47 8.58 -10.34
C PRO A 258 -10.58 9.27 -9.54
N TYR A 259 -10.36 9.45 -8.24
CA TYR A 259 -11.23 10.26 -7.38
C TYR A 259 -11.11 11.72 -7.81
N ARG A 260 -12.18 12.31 -8.35
CA ARG A 260 -12.18 13.73 -8.73
C ARG A 260 -12.45 14.63 -7.54
N GLU A 261 -13.38 14.22 -6.68
CA GLU A 261 -13.84 15.01 -5.55
C GLU A 261 -13.50 14.33 -4.24
N ARG A 262 -13.12 15.14 -3.24
CA ARG A 262 -12.81 14.66 -1.90
C ARG A 262 -14.05 14.04 -1.23
N ALA A 263 -15.25 14.51 -1.56
CA ALA A 263 -16.50 13.97 -1.01
C ALA A 263 -16.69 12.49 -1.37
N THR A 264 -16.54 12.12 -2.65
CA THR A 264 -16.64 10.73 -3.11
C THR A 264 -15.64 9.83 -2.41
N LEU A 265 -14.41 10.31 -2.25
CA LEU A 265 -13.37 9.60 -1.52
C LEU A 265 -13.78 9.34 -0.07
N LEU A 266 -14.31 10.36 0.63
CA LEU A 266 -14.79 10.23 2.01
C LEU A 266 -15.99 9.26 2.12
N ASP A 267 -16.90 9.26 1.16
CA ASP A 267 -18.03 8.33 1.13
C ASP A 267 -17.56 6.88 1.02
N ASP A 268 -16.58 6.60 0.15
CA ASP A 268 -15.97 5.27 0.03
C ASP A 268 -15.24 4.87 1.32
N PHE A 269 -14.52 5.81 1.95
CA PHE A 269 -13.94 5.60 3.29
C PHE A 269 -15.02 5.23 4.32
N PHE A 270 -16.16 5.92 4.36
CA PHE A 270 -17.23 5.53 5.28
C PHE A 270 -17.85 4.17 4.92
N ALA A 271 -17.96 3.84 3.64
CA ALA A 271 -18.50 2.58 3.17
C ALA A 271 -17.65 1.39 3.63
N GLU A 272 -16.31 1.39 3.42
CA GLU A 272 -15.50 0.26 3.90
C GLU A 272 -15.35 0.25 5.44
N LEU A 273 -15.61 1.35 6.17
CA LEU A 273 -15.60 1.34 7.65
C LEU A 273 -16.82 0.58 8.21
N ARG A 274 -17.91 0.49 7.44
CA ARG A 274 -19.10 -0.30 7.81
C ARG A 274 -18.96 -1.80 7.49
N GLN A 275 -17.96 -2.17 6.69
CA GLN A 275 -17.76 -3.54 6.20
C GLN A 275 -16.68 -4.32 6.96
N GLY A 276 -15.88 -3.64 7.79
CA GLY A 276 -14.92 -4.25 8.71
C GLY A 276 -15.52 -4.46 10.10
#